data_AF-A0A2W4RCE6-F1
#
_entry.id   AF-A0A2W4RCE6-F1
#
_cell.length_a   1.000
_cell.length_b   1.000
_cell.length_c   1.000
_cell.angle_alpha   90.00
_cell.angle_beta   90.00
_cell.angle_gamma   90.00
#
_symmetry.space_group_name_H-M   'P 1'
#
loop_
_entity.id
_entity.type
_entity.pdbx_description
1 polymer ?
#
loop_
_entity_poly.entity_id
_entity_poly.type
_entity_poly.pdbx_seq_one_letter_code
_entity_poly.pdbx_strand_id
1 'polypeptide(L)'
;MAMRTRPPRSVSDIKTHSGSSKNNHETYRNYFQVGALELERWRREREREAASLRIAEIDNRIADIDNEKKKLLDEADVAQGKSAATEEIVEKKSSGLKIKY
;
A
#
# COMPACT_ATOMS: atom_id res chain seq x y z
N MET A 1 4.09 -75.12 -32.27
CA MET A 1 3.26 -74.25 -31.40
C MET A 1 4.18 -73.49 -30.46
N ALA A 2 4.26 -72.16 -30.57
CA ALA A 2 5.10 -71.36 -29.68
C ALA A 2 4.44 -71.21 -28.31
N MET A 3 5.05 -71.78 -27.26
CA MET A 3 4.55 -71.68 -25.90
C MET A 3 4.82 -70.27 -25.35
N ARG A 4 3.77 -69.59 -24.87
CA ARG A 4 3.89 -68.29 -24.20
C ARG A 4 4.45 -68.51 -22.80
N THR A 5 5.66 -68.02 -22.54
CA THR A 5 6.44 -68.22 -21.30
C THR A 5 6.21 -67.15 -20.22
N ARG A 6 5.19 -66.29 -20.36
CA ARG A 6 4.96 -65.21 -19.38
C ARG A 6 4.03 -65.70 -18.26
N PRO A 7 4.40 -65.47 -16.98
CA PRO A 7 3.56 -65.82 -15.85
C PRO A 7 2.21 -65.07 -15.89
N PRO A 8 1.13 -65.64 -15.35
CA PRO A 8 -0.18 -65.00 -15.31
C PRO A 8 -0.10 -63.69 -14.51
N ARG A 9 -0.70 -62.62 -15.04
CA ARG A 9 -0.68 -61.30 -14.39
C ARG A 9 -1.38 -61.38 -13.04
N SER A 10 -0.71 -60.88 -12.01
CA SER A 10 -1.20 -60.79 -10.64
C SER A 10 -1.97 -59.48 -10.40
N VAL A 11 -2.67 -59.37 -9.27
CA VAL A 11 -3.34 -58.13 -8.84
C VAL A 11 -2.36 -56.97 -8.70
N SER A 12 -1.11 -57.24 -8.30
CA SER A 12 0.00 -56.28 -8.26
C SER A 12 0.47 -55.80 -9.64
N ASP A 13 0.16 -56.53 -10.72
CA ASP A 13 0.47 -56.14 -12.11
C ASP A 13 -0.63 -55.25 -12.73
N ILE A 14 -1.74 -55.06 -12.02
CA ILE A 14 -2.81 -54.14 -12.42
C ILE A 14 -2.33 -52.71 -12.14
N LYS A 15 -1.75 -52.07 -13.15
CA LYS A 15 -1.42 -50.65 -13.10
C LYS A 15 -2.71 -49.84 -13.13
N THR A 16 -3.13 -49.32 -11.99
CA THR A 16 -4.25 -48.38 -11.88
C THR A 16 -3.80 -47.00 -12.38
N HIS A 17 -4.70 -46.27 -13.06
CA HIS A 17 -4.44 -44.88 -13.48
C HIS A 17 -4.04 -43.96 -12.31
N SER A 18 -4.39 -44.33 -11.07
CA SER A 18 -4.01 -43.63 -9.84
C SER A 18 -2.49 -43.60 -9.59
N GLY A 19 -1.72 -44.56 -10.11
CA GLY A 19 -0.25 -44.59 -10.01
C GLY A 19 0.48 -44.00 -11.22
N SER A 20 -0.26 -43.66 -12.29
CA SER A 20 0.28 -43.18 -13.56
C SER A 20 0.05 -41.68 -13.79
N SER A 21 -0.30 -40.92 -12.75
CA SER A 21 -0.49 -39.47 -12.83
C SER A 21 0.85 -38.72 -12.82
N LYS A 22 1.71 -39.02 -13.79
CA LYS A 22 2.81 -38.11 -14.13
C LYS A 22 2.20 -36.92 -14.87
N ASN A 23 2.21 -35.76 -14.21
CA ASN A 23 2.17 -34.40 -14.77
C ASN A 23 0.92 -33.93 -15.56
N ASN A 24 -0.09 -34.78 -15.80
CA ASN A 24 -1.27 -34.39 -16.58
C ASN A 24 -2.20 -33.33 -15.91
N HIS A 25 -1.95 -32.95 -14.66
CA HIS A 25 -2.75 -31.96 -13.92
C HIS A 25 -2.00 -30.67 -13.59
N GLU A 26 -0.76 -30.51 -14.06
CA GLU A 26 0.04 -29.29 -13.80
C GLU A 26 -0.64 -28.05 -14.39
N THR A 27 -1.21 -28.14 -15.58
CA THR A 27 -1.92 -27.03 -16.21
C THR A 27 -3.11 -26.57 -15.37
N TYR A 28 -3.92 -27.51 -14.85
CA TYR A 28 -5.05 -27.17 -13.98
C TYR A 28 -4.58 -26.53 -12.67
N ARG A 29 -3.50 -27.03 -12.08
CA ARG A 29 -2.89 -26.43 -10.88
C ARG A 29 -2.45 -25.00 -11.13
N ASN A 30 -1.82 -24.73 -12.28
CA ASN A 30 -1.40 -23.39 -12.65
C ASN A 30 -2.60 -22.45 -12.81
N TYR A 31 -3.68 -22.90 -13.47
CA TYR A 31 -4.90 -22.10 -13.56
C TYR A 31 -5.51 -21.79 -12.19
N PHE A 32 -5.55 -22.75 -11.27
CA PHE A 32 -6.03 -22.49 -9.91
C PHE A 32 -5.14 -21.50 -9.15
N GLN A 33 -3.82 -21.58 -9.31
CA GLN A 33 -2.89 -20.63 -8.72
C GLN A 33 -3.10 -19.21 -9.27
N VAL A 34 -3.28 -19.08 -10.59
CA VAL A 34 -3.60 -17.79 -11.22
C VAL A 34 -4.91 -17.22 -10.66
N GLY A 35 -5.98 -18.03 -10.60
CA GLY A 35 -7.25 -17.60 -10.03
C GLY A 35 -7.14 -17.17 -8.56
N ALA A 36 -6.33 -17.86 -7.76
CA ALA A 36 -6.07 -17.46 -6.37
C ALA A 36 -5.37 -16.09 -6.28
N LEU A 37 -4.39 -15.84 -7.15
CA LEU A 37 -3.70 -14.55 -7.22
C LEU A 37 -4.60 -13.42 -7.71
N GLU A 38 -5.49 -13.69 -8.67
CA GLU A 38 -6.48 -12.72 -9.15
C GLU A 38 -7.44 -12.29 -8.03
N LEU A 39 -7.95 -13.26 -7.26
CA LEU A 39 -8.81 -13.00 -6.11
C LEU A 39 -8.08 -12.22 -5.02
N GLU A 40 -6.82 -12.57 -4.74
CA GLU A 40 -6.02 -11.82 -3.78
C GLU A 40 -5.81 -10.38 -4.26
N ARG A 41 -5.43 -10.18 -5.52
CA ARG A 41 -5.27 -8.85 -6.11
C ARG A 41 -6.54 -8.01 -5.95
N TRP A 42 -7.70 -8.58 -6.30
CA TRP A 42 -8.98 -7.89 -6.15
C TRP A 42 -9.27 -7.50 -4.69
N ARG A 43 -9.01 -8.40 -3.73
CA ARG A 43 -9.15 -8.08 -2.30
C ARG A 43 -8.23 -6.93 -1.88
N ARG A 44 -6.96 -6.96 -2.29
CA ARG A 44 -5.99 -5.88 -1.97
C ARG A 44 -6.37 -4.55 -2.60
N GLU A 45 -6.93 -4.55 -3.81
CA GLU A 45 -7.44 -3.32 -4.44
C GLU A 45 -8.57 -2.70 -3.63
N ARG A 46 -9.51 -3.53 -3.15
CA ARG A 46 -10.61 -3.05 -2.32
C ARG A 46 -10.15 -2.54 -0.96
N GLU A 47 -9.18 -3.19 -0.35
CA GLU A 47 -8.54 -2.71 0.89
C GLU A 47 -7.81 -1.38 0.66
N ARG A 48 -7.10 -1.24 -0.48
CA ARG A 48 -6.46 0.01 -0.87
C ARG A 48 -7.48 1.14 -1.04
N GLU A 49 -8.58 0.89 -1.75
CA GLU A 49 -9.65 1.89 -1.93
C GLU A 49 -10.22 2.35 -0.58
N ALA A 50 -10.52 1.41 0.31
CA ALA A 50 -11.00 1.74 1.66
C ALA A 50 -9.97 2.54 2.46
N ALA A 51 -8.68 2.20 2.35
CA ALA A 51 -7.60 2.95 2.99
C ALA A 51 -7.45 4.36 2.42
N SER A 52 -7.53 4.52 1.09
CA SER A 52 -7.46 5.82 0.43
C SER A 52 -8.61 6.74 0.85
N LEU A 53 -9.82 6.21 1.02
CA LEU A 53 -10.95 6.99 1.54
C LEU A 53 -10.65 7.51 2.96
N ARG A 54 -10.12 6.65 3.84
CA ARG A 54 -9.74 7.07 5.20
C ARG A 54 -8.63 8.13 5.20
N ILE A 55 -7.65 8.02 4.30
CA ILE A 55 -6.60 9.03 4.17
C ILE A 55 -7.22 10.37 3.77
N ALA A 56 -8.12 10.38 2.78
CA ALA A 56 -8.81 11.61 2.37
C ALA A 56 -9.64 12.24 3.50
N GLU A 57 -10.32 11.43 4.32
CA GLU A 57 -11.04 11.92 5.51
C GLU A 57 -10.10 12.55 6.54
N ILE A 58 -8.93 11.93 6.78
CA ILE A 58 -7.91 12.46 7.68
C ILE A 58 -7.37 13.78 7.16
N ASP A 59 -7.04 13.86 5.86
CA ASP A 59 -6.51 15.07 5.24
C ASP A 59 -7.51 16.23 5.32
N ASN A 60 -8.80 15.95 5.07
CA ASN A 60 -9.87 16.94 5.26
C ASN A 60 -9.93 17.43 6.70
N ARG A 61 -9.87 16.52 7.69
CA ARG A 61 -9.90 16.92 9.10
C ARG A 61 -8.68 17.73 9.49
N ILE A 62 -7.49 17.44 8.95
CA ILE A 62 -6.28 18.24 9.18
C ILE A 62 -6.49 19.66 8.64
N ALA A 63 -7.02 19.81 7.44
CA ALA A 63 -7.32 21.12 6.86
C ALA A 63 -8.32 21.92 7.70
N ASP A 64 -9.37 21.26 8.22
CA ASP A 64 -10.32 21.89 9.14
C ASP A 64 -9.65 22.35 10.43
N ILE A 65 -8.79 21.51 11.03
CA ILE A 65 -8.03 21.87 12.24
C ILE A 65 -7.15 23.08 11.99
N ASP A 66 -6.47 23.15 10.85
CA ASP A 66 -5.58 24.28 10.54
C ASP A 66 -6.37 25.57 10.31
N ASN A 67 -7.57 25.49 9.72
CA ASN A 67 -8.48 26.62 9.61
C ASN A 67 -9.02 27.07 10.98
N GLU A 68 -9.40 26.13 11.85
CA GLU A 68 -9.82 26.41 13.23
C GLU A 68 -8.69 27.10 14.01
N LYS A 69 -7.44 26.59 13.91
CA LYS A 69 -6.27 27.20 14.54
C LYS A 69 -6.04 28.63 14.08
N LYS A 70 -6.09 28.89 12.78
CA LYS A 70 -5.91 30.24 12.23
C LYS A 70 -6.93 31.22 12.81
N LYS A 71 -8.22 30.84 12.81
CA LYS A 71 -9.28 31.67 13.41
C LYS A 71 -9.01 31.98 14.88
N LEU A 72 -8.64 30.98 15.67
CA LEU A 72 -8.34 31.17 17.09
C LEU A 72 -7.13 32.08 17.32
N LEU A 73 -6.11 31.99 16.47
CA LEU A 73 -4.95 32.88 16.53
C LEU A 73 -5.32 34.31 16.14
N ASP A 74 -6.09 34.50 15.08
CA ASP A 74 -6.56 35.83 14.65
C ASP A 74 -7.42 36.49 15.75
N GLU A 75 -8.33 35.73 16.37
CA GLU A 75 -9.14 36.18 17.51
C GLU A 75 -8.27 36.55 18.72
N ALA A 76 -7.24 35.76 19.01
CA ALA A 76 -6.30 36.03 20.10
C ALA A 76 -5.45 37.29 19.84
N ASP A 77 -5.00 37.50 18.61
CA ASP A 77 -4.22 38.69 18.23
C ASP A 77 -5.07 39.97 18.29
N VAL A 78 -6.34 39.90 17.87
CA VAL A 78 -7.31 40.98 18.05
C VAL A 78 -7.53 41.26 19.55
N ALA A 79 -7.72 40.22 20.37
CA ALA A 79 -7.92 40.36 21.81
C ALA A 79 -6.69 40.93 22.53
N GLN A 80 -5.47 40.66 22.05
CA GLN A 80 -4.24 41.23 22.59
C GLN A 80 -3.94 42.65 22.09
N GLY A 81 -4.78 43.24 21.24
CA GLY A 81 -4.60 44.61 20.78
C GLY A 81 -3.31 44.81 19.98
N LYS A 82 -2.75 43.75 19.37
CA LYS A 82 -1.66 43.88 18.41
C LYS A 82 -2.21 44.36 17.08
N SER A 83 -2.71 45.58 17.06
CA SER A 83 -2.86 46.34 15.83
C SER A 83 -1.45 46.64 15.28
N ALA A 84 -1.10 45.96 14.18
CA ALA A 84 -0.20 46.47 13.14
C ALA A 84 1.17 47.06 13.54
N ALA A 85 2.01 46.36 14.32
CA ALA A 85 3.36 46.86 14.65
C ALA A 85 4.52 45.82 14.68
N THR A 86 4.44 44.72 13.94
CA THR A 86 5.53 43.72 13.89
C THR A 86 5.84 43.21 12.48
N GLU A 87 6.00 44.10 11.51
CA GLU A 87 6.64 43.77 10.22
C GLU A 87 7.77 44.72 9.78
N GLU A 88 8.26 45.62 10.65
CA GLU A 88 9.38 46.53 10.31
C GLU A 88 10.65 46.36 11.16
N ILE A 89 11.07 45.14 11.55
CA ILE A 89 12.41 44.98 12.16
C ILE A 89 13.09 43.66 11.79
N VAL A 90 13.30 43.34 10.51
CA VAL A 90 14.41 42.43 10.13
C VAL A 90 14.95 42.74 8.73
N GLU A 91 15.45 43.96 8.46
CA GLU A 91 16.45 44.18 7.39
C GLU A 91 17.23 45.50 7.60
N LYS A 92 17.62 45.84 8.84
CA LYS A 92 18.73 46.80 9.03
C LYS A 92 20.05 46.04 8.92
N LYS A 93 20.54 45.92 7.68
CA LYS A 93 21.93 45.53 7.39
C LYS A 93 22.86 46.41 8.23
N SER A 94 23.60 45.77 9.13
CA SER A 94 24.60 46.42 9.96
C SER A 94 25.68 47.02 9.06
N SER A 95 25.68 48.35 8.92
CA SER A 95 26.81 49.06 8.30
C SER A 95 27.96 49.04 9.31
N GLY A 96 28.83 48.02 9.18
CA GLY A 96 30.02 47.87 10.00
C GLY A 96 30.89 49.13 9.98
N LEU A 97 31.26 49.61 11.17
CA LEU A 97 32.12 50.77 11.37
C LEU A 97 33.54 50.43 10.90
N LYS A 98 34.02 51.08 9.82
CA LYS A 98 35.40 50.93 9.34
C LYS A 98 36.31 51.92 10.04
N ILE A 99 37.10 51.44 10.99
CA ILE A 99 38.20 52.21 11.59
C ILE A 99 39.38 52.16 10.61
N LYS A 100 39.82 53.32 10.12
CA LYS A 100 41.05 53.47 9.34
C LYS A 100 42.21 53.77 10.30
N TYR A 101 43.32 53.07 10.11
CA TYR A 101 44.62 53.42 10.68
C TYR A 101 45.27 54.51 9.84
#